data_AF-A0A5M6DA67-F1
#
_entry.id   AF-A0A5M6DA67-F1
#
_cell.length_a   1.000
_cell.length_b   1.000
_cell.length_c   1.000
_cell.angle_alpha   90.00
_cell.angle_beta   90.00
_cell.angle_gamma   90.00
#
_symmetry.space_group_name_H-M   'P 1'
#
loop_
_entity.id
_entity.type
_entity.pdbx_description
1 polymer ?
#
loop_
_entity_poly.entity_id
_entity_poly.type
_entity_poly.pdbx_seq_one_letter_code
_entity_poly.pdbx_strand_id
1 'polypeptide(L)'
;MKIKQSTVVGTLGLAILAGSGGCQALVQSGCIAPPGPMNYQQANAVVHDPFPQADLGPDDHTMRPPDYQNPLPLPVRNQMKTQVAPWLAP
;
A
#
# COMPACT_ATOMS: atom_id res chain seq x y z
N MET A 1 -2.62 20.76 -46.25
CA MET A 1 -2.75 19.49 -45.49
C MET A 1 -3.95 19.59 -44.55
N LYS A 2 -5.03 18.82 -44.77
CA LYS A 2 -6.18 18.74 -43.85
C LYS A 2 -6.01 17.50 -42.99
N ILE A 3 -5.64 17.67 -41.73
CA ILE A 3 -5.56 16.60 -40.74
C ILE A 3 -6.99 16.09 -40.52
N LYS A 4 -7.25 14.81 -40.79
CA LYS A 4 -8.56 14.18 -40.60
C LYS A 4 -8.88 14.14 -39.10
N GLN A 5 -9.69 15.07 -38.63
CA GLN A 5 -10.08 15.18 -37.21
C GLN A 5 -10.73 13.89 -36.66
N SER A 6 -11.36 13.09 -37.52
CA SER A 6 -11.92 11.77 -37.17
C SER A 6 -10.84 10.77 -36.71
N THR A 7 -9.62 10.83 -37.26
CA THR A 7 -8.51 9.96 -36.84
C THR A 7 -7.99 10.34 -35.46
N VAL A 8 -7.99 11.64 -35.12
CA VAL A 8 -7.50 12.16 -33.84
C VAL A 8 -8.42 11.79 -32.68
N VAL A 9 -9.74 11.84 -32.88
CA VAL A 9 -10.72 11.44 -31.85
C VAL A 9 -10.65 9.92 -31.60
N GLY A 10 -10.49 9.13 -32.66
CA GLY A 10 -10.36 7.68 -32.56
C GLY A 10 -9.12 7.23 -31.78
N THR A 11 -7.98 7.89 -31.98
CA THR A 11 -6.74 7.55 -31.24
C THR A 11 -6.79 8.01 -29.79
N LEU A 12 -7.43 9.15 -29.49
CA LEU A 12 -7.58 9.64 -28.11
C LEU A 12 -8.49 8.73 -27.26
N GLY A 13 -9.61 8.27 -27.83
CA GLY A 13 -10.54 7.37 -27.13
C GLY A 13 -9.92 6.02 -26.78
N LEU A 14 -9.10 5.46 -27.67
CA LEU A 14 -8.41 4.19 -27.44
C LEU A 14 -7.34 4.28 -26.33
N ALA A 15 -6.65 5.42 -26.22
CA ALA A 15 -5.65 5.65 -25.18
C ALA A 15 -6.27 5.72 -23.77
N ILE A 16 -7.48 6.29 -23.64
CA ILE A 16 -8.19 6.40 -22.35
C ILE A 16 -8.67 5.01 -21.87
N LEU A 17 -9.19 4.18 -22.78
CA LEU A 17 -9.62 2.80 -22.48
C LEU A 17 -8.47 1.87 -22.09
N ALA A 18 -7.27 2.08 -22.64
CA ALA A 18 -6.09 1.31 -22.27
C ALA A 18 -5.55 1.67 -20.86
N GLY A 19 -5.81 2.88 -20.37
CA GLY A 19 -5.31 3.37 -19.09
C GLY A 19 -6.15 3.00 -17.86
N SER A 20 -7.40 2.54 -18.02
CA SER A 20 -8.28 2.22 -16.88
C SER A 20 -7.99 0.86 -16.23
N GLY A 21 -7.15 0.02 -16.86
CA GLY A 21 -6.67 -1.22 -16.26
C GLY A 21 -5.64 -0.92 -15.18
N GLY A 22 -6.09 -0.73 -13.95
CA GLY A 22 -5.18 -0.59 -12.80
C GLY A 22 -4.29 -1.83 -12.60
N CYS A 23 -3.29 -1.72 -11.72
CA CYS A 23 -2.34 -2.81 -11.46
C CYS A 23 -2.99 -4.15 -11.07
N GLN A 24 -4.22 -4.13 -10.55
CA GLN A 24 -4.99 -5.34 -10.26
C GLN A 24 -5.25 -6.20 -11.51
N ALA A 25 -5.47 -5.59 -12.66
CA ALA A 25 -5.65 -6.33 -13.91
C ALA A 25 -4.36 -7.07 -14.33
N LEU A 26 -3.20 -6.46 -14.08
CA LEU A 26 -1.88 -7.06 -14.34
C LEU A 26 -1.57 -8.20 -13.37
N VAL A 27 -2.02 -8.11 -12.12
CA VAL A 27 -1.94 -9.23 -11.15
C VAL A 27 -2.80 -10.39 -11.63
N GLN A 28 -4.02 -10.10 -12.09
CA GLN A 28 -5.01 -11.11 -12.49
C GLN A 28 -4.65 -11.78 -13.82
N SER A 29 -3.98 -11.07 -14.73
CA SER A 29 -3.41 -11.63 -15.95
C SER A 29 -2.07 -12.35 -15.74
N GLY A 30 -1.52 -12.32 -14.53
CA GLY A 30 -0.23 -12.95 -14.18
C GLY A 30 1.01 -12.20 -14.70
N CYS A 31 0.85 -10.97 -15.17
CA CYS A 31 1.97 -10.14 -15.64
C CYS A 31 2.84 -9.63 -14.47
N ILE A 32 2.26 -9.50 -13.27
CA ILE A 32 2.97 -9.18 -12.04
C ILE A 32 2.54 -10.12 -10.92
N ALA A 33 3.46 -10.41 -10.00
CA ALA A 33 3.16 -11.27 -8.86
C ALA A 33 2.16 -10.57 -7.92
N PRO A 34 1.18 -11.30 -7.36
CA PRO A 34 0.32 -10.75 -6.32
C PRO A 34 1.17 -10.41 -5.08
N PRO A 35 0.81 -9.36 -4.32
CA PRO A 35 1.55 -8.91 -3.15
C PRO A 35 1.50 -9.87 -1.93
N GLY A 36 0.96 -11.08 -2.11
CA GLY A 36 0.78 -12.07 -1.05
C GLY A 36 -0.44 -11.80 -0.16
N PRO A 37 -0.73 -12.69 0.80
CA PRO A 37 -1.84 -12.53 1.72
C PRO A 37 -1.62 -11.30 2.61
N MET A 38 -2.71 -10.73 3.10
CA MET A 38 -2.69 -9.51 3.91
C MET A 38 -1.78 -9.61 5.15
N ASN A 39 -1.80 -10.75 5.85
CA ASN A 39 -0.93 -10.97 7.01
C ASN A 39 0.56 -10.93 6.65
N TYR A 40 0.93 -11.36 5.44
CA TYR A 40 2.30 -11.27 4.95
C TYR A 40 2.71 -9.82 4.70
N GLN A 41 1.83 -9.04 4.07
CA GLN A 41 2.07 -7.61 3.82
C GLN A 41 2.21 -6.84 5.14
N GLN A 42 1.39 -7.15 6.14
CA GLN A 42 1.49 -6.57 7.48
C GLN A 42 2.80 -6.94 8.17
N ALA A 43 3.18 -8.22 8.17
CA ALA A 43 4.43 -8.65 8.78
C ALA A 43 5.63 -7.96 8.13
N ASN A 44 5.65 -7.86 6.80
CA ASN A 44 6.68 -7.10 6.08
C ASN A 44 6.67 -5.61 6.44
N ALA A 45 5.49 -4.99 6.54
CA ALA A 45 5.38 -3.58 6.91
C ALA A 45 5.93 -3.32 8.32
N VAL A 46 5.72 -4.26 9.25
CA VAL A 46 6.26 -4.18 10.62
C VAL A 46 7.77 -4.39 10.65
N VAL A 47 8.29 -5.37 9.90
CA VAL A 47 9.73 -5.69 9.86
C VAL A 47 10.54 -4.57 9.19
N HIS A 48 9.98 -3.93 8.17
CA HIS A 48 10.63 -2.86 7.41
C HIS A 48 10.24 -1.46 7.88
N ASP A 49 9.60 -1.34 9.05
CA ASP A 49 9.31 -0.03 9.66
C ASP A 49 10.64 0.64 10.07
N PRO A 50 10.95 1.85 9.57
CA PRO A 50 12.13 2.59 10.01
C PRO A 50 12.10 2.93 11.51
N PHE A 51 10.92 2.90 12.15
CA PHE A 51 10.73 3.19 13.57
C PHE A 51 10.15 1.99 14.30
N PRO A 52 10.93 0.91 14.49
CA PRO A 52 10.43 -0.35 15.02
C PRO A 52 9.76 -0.18 16.39
N GLN A 53 8.81 -1.05 16.68
CA GLN A 53 8.21 -1.12 18.01
C GLN A 53 9.28 -1.49 19.03
N ALA A 54 9.10 -1.06 20.29
CA ALA A 54 10.06 -1.34 21.37
C ALA A 54 10.35 -2.84 21.57
N ASP A 55 9.44 -3.72 21.14
CA ASP A 55 9.55 -5.16 21.27
C ASP A 55 10.29 -5.83 20.09
N LEU A 56 10.61 -5.08 19.02
CA LEU A 56 11.13 -5.60 17.75
C LEU A 56 12.55 -5.13 17.42
N GLY A 57 12.99 -4.00 17.96
CA GLY A 57 14.29 -3.42 17.63
C GLY A 57 14.87 -2.55 18.75
N PRO A 58 16.12 -2.10 18.60
CA PRO A 58 16.74 -1.16 19.53
C PRO A 58 15.92 0.13 19.63
N ASP A 59 15.79 0.65 20.85
CA ASP A 59 15.14 1.94 21.07
C ASP A 59 16.12 3.06 20.68
N ASP A 60 16.06 3.47 19.42
CA ASP A 60 16.85 4.58 18.90
C ASP A 60 16.08 5.90 19.03
N HIS A 61 16.46 6.69 20.03
CA HIS A 61 15.86 7.99 20.28
C HIS A 61 16.24 9.08 19.28
N THR A 62 17.10 8.80 18.29
CA THR A 62 17.60 9.80 17.34
C THR A 62 16.88 9.79 16.00
N MET A 63 16.32 8.65 15.60
CA MET A 63 15.73 8.50 14.27
C MET A 63 14.27 8.94 14.24
N ARG A 64 13.52 8.70 15.31
CA ARG A 64 12.08 8.94 15.38
C ARG A 64 11.76 10.42 15.62
N PRO A 65 10.66 10.96 15.05
CA PRO A 65 10.23 12.30 15.40
C PRO A 65 9.84 12.40 16.88
N PRO A 66 10.04 13.56 17.55
CA PRO A 66 9.83 13.72 18.99
C PRO A 66 8.47 13.25 19.51
N ASP A 67 7.39 13.52 18.76
CA ASP A 67 6.03 13.15 19.17
C ASP A 67 5.77 11.64 19.11
N TYR A 68 6.62 10.89 18.40
CA TYR A 68 6.47 9.46 18.17
C TYR A 68 7.47 8.64 18.98
N GLN A 69 8.39 9.28 19.71
CA GLN A 69 9.47 8.64 20.48
C GLN A 69 8.99 7.45 21.29
N ASN A 70 7.85 7.63 21.95
CA ASN A 70 7.21 6.62 22.76
C ASN A 70 6.19 5.85 21.92
N PRO A 71 6.43 4.55 21.63
CA PRO A 71 5.45 3.75 20.92
C PRO A 71 4.19 3.59 21.77
N LEU A 72 3.06 3.40 21.09
CA LEU A 72 1.78 3.14 21.75
C LEU A 72 1.89 1.94 22.69
N PRO A 73 1.26 1.99 23.89
CA PRO A 73 1.19 0.85 24.78
C PRO A 73 0.62 -0.39 24.08
N LEU A 74 1.13 -1.58 24.40
CA LEU A 74 0.69 -2.86 23.83
C LEU A 74 -0.85 -3.05 23.83
N PRO A 75 -1.58 -2.71 24.92
CA PRO A 75 -3.04 -2.83 24.94
C PRO A 75 -3.73 -1.98 23.86
N VAL A 76 -3.27 -0.73 23.67
CA VAL A 76 -3.83 0.20 22.69
C VAL A 76 -3.52 -0.27 21.26
N ARG A 77 -2.31 -0.79 21.01
CA ARG A 77 -1.93 -1.41 19.72
C ARG A 77 -2.86 -2.56 19.35
N ASN A 78 -3.15 -3.45 20.30
CA ASN A 78 -4.04 -4.59 20.06
C ASN A 78 -5.47 -4.15 19.74
N GLN A 79 -5.97 -3.12 20.44
CA GLN A 79 -7.29 -2.55 20.17
C GLN A 79 -7.35 -1.87 18.80
N MET A 80 -6.31 -1.13 18.41
CA MET A 80 -6.24 -0.47 17.11
C MET A 80 -6.30 -1.47 15.95
N LYS A 81 -5.68 -2.64 16.07
CA LYS A 81 -5.77 -3.70 15.04
C LYS A 81 -7.23 -4.07 14.76
N THR A 82 -8.05 -4.18 15.81
CA THR A 82 -9.47 -4.49 15.71
C THR A 82 -10.32 -3.30 15.25
N GLN A 83 -10.00 -2.09 15.70
CA GLN A 83 -10.81 -0.88 15.47
C GLN A 83 -10.54 -0.20 14.13
N VAL A 84 -9.28 -0.12 13.71
CA VAL A 84 -8.86 0.62 12.50
C VAL A 84 -8.99 -0.25 11.25
N ALA A 85 -8.80 -1.56 11.41
CA ALA A 85 -8.91 -2.50 10.30
C ALA A 85 -9.79 -3.70 10.69
N PRO A 86 -11.10 -3.49 10.90
CA PRO A 86 -12.03 -4.55 11.29
C PRO A 86 -12.11 -5.69 10.28
N TRP A 87 -11.79 -5.42 9.00
CA TRP A 87 -11.68 -6.43 7.95
C TRP A 87 -10.43 -7.33 8.06
N LEU A 88 -9.58 -7.11 9.07
CA LEU A 88 -8.39 -7.90 9.40
C LEU A 88 -8.59 -8.76 10.66
N ALA A 89 -9.79 -8.72 11.25
CA ALA A 89 -10.20 -9.69 12.25
C ALA A 89 -10.39 -11.07 11.59
N PRO A 90 -9.97 -12.17 12.24
CA PRO A 90 -10.15 -13.53 11.73
C PRO A 90 -11.62 -13.91 11.55
#